data_AF-C9SAZ2-F1
#
_entry.id   AF-C9SAZ2-F1
#
_cell.length_a   1.000
_cell.length_b   1.000
_cell.length_c   1.000
_cell.angle_alpha   90.00
_cell.angle_beta   90.00
_cell.angle_gamma   90.00
#
_symmetry.space_group_name_H-M   'P 1'
#
loop_
_entity.id
_entity.type
_entity.pdbx_description
1 polymer ?
#
loop_
_entity_poly.entity_id
_entity_poly.type
_entity_poly.pdbx_seq_one_letter_code
_entity_poly.pdbx_strand_id
1 'polypeptide(L)'
;GGPARRPPNGLLIFQDLRFVGFWLSRWNDRDVQGRRFAVEDLLGMIREGRFKDVPVDEVPWSWDTKEDALKDAVAGTLSGYRKGKGVFVFSET
;
A
#
# COMPACT_ATOMS: atom_id res chain seq x y z
N GLY A 1 -16.97 -11.51 22.14
CA GLY A 1 -16.31 -10.28 21.68
C GLY A 1 -16.50 -9.22 22.74
N GLY A 2 -15.42 -8.64 23.27
CA GLY A 2 -15.50 -7.57 24.26
C GLY A 2 -15.95 -6.24 23.63
N PRO A 3 -16.55 -5.32 24.41
CA PRO A 3 -17.00 -4.04 23.89
C PRO A 3 -15.81 -3.24 23.35
N ALA A 4 -15.94 -2.71 22.14
CA ALA A 4 -14.98 -1.80 21.55
C ALA A 4 -14.81 -0.57 22.46
N ARG A 5 -13.56 -0.26 22.86
CA ARG A 5 -13.23 0.96 23.60
C ARG A 5 -13.66 2.15 22.76
N ARG A 6 -14.61 2.95 23.27
CA ARG A 6 -14.99 4.22 22.64
C ARG A 6 -13.76 5.14 22.65
N PRO A 7 -13.43 5.82 21.54
CA PRO A 7 -12.35 6.81 21.53
C PRO A 7 -12.64 7.88 22.59
N PRO A 8 -11.60 8.52 23.17
CA PRO A 8 -11.81 9.56 24.17
C PRO A 8 -12.47 10.78 23.52
N ASN A 9 -13.79 10.89 23.68
CA ASN A 9 -14.62 11.95 23.10
C ASN A 9 -14.12 13.36 23.44
N GLY A 10 -13.39 13.54 24.54
CA GLY A 10 -12.80 14.83 24.91
C GLY A 10 -11.82 15.38 23.87
N LEU A 11 -11.05 14.53 23.18
CA LEU A 11 -10.12 14.99 22.13
C LEU A 11 -10.85 15.49 20.89
N LEU A 12 -11.97 14.84 20.53
CA LEU A 12 -12.80 15.25 19.40
C LEU A 12 -13.40 16.63 19.62
N ILE A 13 -13.90 16.89 20.83
CA ILE A 13 -14.63 18.11 21.16
C ILE A 13 -13.67 19.26 21.41
N PHE A 14 -12.63 19.03 22.21
CA PHE A 14 -11.78 20.12 22.71
C PHE A 14 -10.50 20.33 21.90
N GLN A 15 -10.13 19.41 21.01
CA GLN A 15 -8.95 19.54 20.15
C GLN A 15 -9.29 19.52 18.65
N ASP A 16 -10.57 19.51 18.28
CA ASP A 16 -11.07 19.35 16.90
C ASP A 16 -10.37 18.22 16.13
N LEU A 17 -10.13 17.10 16.81
CA LEU A 17 -9.53 15.93 16.17
C LEU A 17 -10.55 15.33 15.20
N ARG A 18 -10.15 15.11 13.94
CA ARG A 18 -11.02 14.51 12.91
C ARG A 18 -10.51 13.15 12.48
N PHE A 19 -11.42 12.18 12.45
CA PHE A 19 -11.17 10.88 11.83
C PHE A 19 -11.61 10.94 10.37
N VAL A 20 -10.64 10.81 9.46
CA VAL A 20 -10.90 10.78 8.01
C VAL A 20 -10.56 9.40 7.49
N GLY A 21 -11.55 8.72 6.93
CA GLY A 21 -11.34 7.49 6.17
C GLY A 21 -10.97 7.82 4.73
N PHE A 22 -9.96 7.17 4.17
CA PHE A 22 -9.61 7.28 2.77
C PHE A 22 -9.69 5.93 2.08
N TRP A 23 -10.39 5.88 0.94
CA TRP A 23 -10.55 4.68 0.15
C TRP A 23 -10.08 4.94 -1.28
N LEU A 24 -8.84 4.53 -1.56
CA LEU A 24 -8.15 4.86 -2.80
C LEU A 24 -8.92 4.40 -4.06
N SER A 25 -9.42 3.16 -4.10
CA SER A 25 -10.13 2.69 -5.29
C SER A 25 -11.44 3.46 -5.53
N ARG A 26 -12.21 3.74 -4.48
CA ARG A 26 -13.45 4.54 -4.60
C ARG A 26 -13.18 5.99 -5.01
N TRP A 27 -12.07 6.58 -4.58
CA TRP A 27 -11.67 7.92 -5.01
C TRP A 27 -11.22 7.92 -6.49
N ASN A 28 -10.42 6.93 -6.89
CA ASN A 28 -9.94 6.79 -8.27
C ASN A 28 -11.09 6.69 -9.29
N ASP A 29 -12.17 5.98 -8.95
CA ASP A 29 -13.35 5.84 -9.82
C ASP A 29 -14.14 7.15 -9.97
N ARG A 30 -14.08 8.03 -8.96
CA ARG A 30 -14.87 9.27 -8.89
C ARG A 30 -14.16 10.48 -9.48
N ASP A 31 -12.83 10.53 -9.37
CA ASP A 31 -12.03 11.69 -9.79
C ASP A 31 -10.80 11.24 -10.60
N VAL A 32 -11.04 10.99 -11.88
CA VAL A 32 -10.00 10.54 -12.81
C VAL A 32 -8.93 11.63 -13.04
N GLN A 33 -9.33 12.91 -13.03
CA GLN A 33 -8.41 14.02 -13.23
C GLN A 33 -7.52 14.24 -12.01
N GLY A 34 -8.11 14.23 -10.80
CA GLY A 34 -7.35 14.28 -9.56
C GLY A 34 -6.38 13.11 -9.42
N ARG A 35 -6.79 11.89 -9.83
CA ARG A 35 -5.90 10.73 -9.91
C ARG A 35 -4.72 10.96 -10.83
N ARG A 36 -4.97 11.49 -12.04
CA ARG A 36 -3.90 11.79 -13.01
C ARG A 36 -2.89 12.78 -12.44
N PHE A 37 -3.39 13.89 -11.89
CA PHE A 37 -2.54 14.92 -11.29
C PHE A 37 -1.69 14.34 -10.15
N ALA A 38 -2.30 13.59 -9.23
CA ALA A 38 -1.58 12.98 -8.10
C ALA A 38 -0.48 12.01 -8.56
N VAL A 39 -0.74 11.22 -9.61
CA VAL A 39 0.26 10.31 -10.18
C VAL A 39 1.39 11.08 -10.85
N GLU A 40 1.09 12.10 -11.65
CA GLU A 40 2.10 12.91 -12.33
C GLU A 40 3.00 13.65 -11.34
N ASP A 41 2.42 14.23 -10.27
CA ASP A 41 3.13 14.90 -9.19
C ASP A 41 4.07 13.93 -8.44
N LEU A 42 3.57 12.74 -8.09
CA LEU A 42 4.38 11.71 -7.43
C LEU A 42 5.57 11.26 -8.31
N LEU A 43 5.33 11.04 -9.60
CA LEU A 43 6.40 10.72 -10.55
C LEU A 43 7.39 11.87 -10.71
N GLY A 44 6.94 13.13 -10.64
CA GLY A 44 7.80 14.32 -10.58
C GLY A 44 8.73 14.28 -9.36
N MET A 45 8.17 14.07 -8.16
CA MET A 45 8.94 13.96 -6.92
C MET A 45 9.98 12.83 -6.96
N ILE A 46 9.67 11.71 -7.59
CA ILE A 46 10.62 10.60 -7.78
C ILE A 46 11.78 11.04 -8.68
N ARG A 47 11.48 11.67 -9.83
CA ARG A 47 12.52 12.14 -10.78
C ARG A 47 13.42 13.20 -10.16
N GLU A 48 12.88 14.06 -9.31
CA GLU A 48 13.62 15.08 -8.57
C GLU A 48 14.40 14.51 -7.36
N GLY A 49 14.26 13.21 -7.07
CA GLY A 49 14.90 12.56 -5.93
C GLY A 49 14.32 12.95 -4.56
N ARG A 50 13.20 13.68 -4.52
CA ARG A 50 12.46 14.06 -3.30
C ARG A 50 11.67 12.89 -2.71
N PHE A 51 11.38 11.89 -3.53
CA PHE A 51 10.73 10.66 -3.11
C PHE A 51 11.56 9.46 -3.56
N LYS A 52 12.00 8.64 -2.61
CA LYS A 52 12.68 7.37 -2.87
C LYS A 52 11.72 6.22 -2.61
N ASP A 53 11.69 5.25 -3.52
CA ASP A 53 10.85 4.08 -3.34
C ASP A 53 11.31 3.24 -2.13
N VAL A 54 10.39 2.44 -1.59
CA VAL A 54 10.68 1.50 -0.51
C VAL A 54 11.51 0.33 -1.05
N PRO A 55 12.27 -0.39 -0.19
CA PRO A 55 12.91 -1.63 -0.61
C PRO A 55 11.89 -2.57 -1.27
N VAL A 56 12.26 -3.12 -2.42
CA VAL A 56 11.47 -4.09 -3.16
C VAL A 56 12.06 -5.48 -2.93
N ASP A 57 11.19 -6.45 -2.67
CA ASP A 57 11.53 -7.87 -2.63
C ASP A 57 11.01 -8.50 -3.92
N GLU A 58 11.92 -8.72 -4.88
CA GLU A 58 11.57 -9.32 -6.16
C GLU A 58 11.34 -10.82 -5.97
N VAL A 59 10.16 -11.28 -6.35
CA VAL A 59 9.80 -12.68 -6.34
C VAL A 59 9.75 -13.15 -7.79
N PRO A 60 10.76 -13.88 -8.27
CA PRO A 60 10.79 -14.38 -9.64
C PRO A 60 9.58 -15.27 -9.90
N TRP A 61 8.92 -15.05 -11.03
CA TRP A 61 7.79 -15.85 -11.48
C TRP A 61 8.00 -16.27 -12.92
N SER A 62 8.51 -17.49 -13.09
CA SER A 62 8.68 -18.21 -14.35
C SER A 62 7.75 -19.43 -14.42
N TRP A 63 7.70 -20.10 -15.58
CA TRP A 63 6.93 -21.33 -15.76
C TRP A 63 7.36 -22.47 -14.82
N ASP A 64 8.64 -22.51 -14.44
CA ASP A 64 9.18 -23.51 -13.50
C ASP A 64 8.98 -23.12 -12.03
N THR A 65 8.43 -21.94 -11.76
CA THR A 65 8.20 -21.48 -10.39
C THR A 65 7.09 -22.30 -9.74
N LYS A 66 7.45 -23.00 -8.66
CA LYS A 66 6.51 -23.82 -7.91
C LYS A 66 5.43 -22.94 -7.28
N GLU A 67 4.18 -23.42 -7.33
CA GLU A 67 3.03 -22.74 -6.73
C GLU A 67 3.24 -22.41 -5.24
N ASP A 68 3.87 -23.32 -4.50
CA ASP A 68 4.15 -23.13 -3.07
C ASP A 68 5.04 -21.90 -2.80
N ALA A 69 6.00 -21.61 -3.68
CA ALA A 69 6.86 -20.43 -3.52
C ALA A 69 6.06 -19.12 -3.63
N LEU A 70 5.04 -19.07 -4.49
CA LEU A 70 4.15 -17.91 -4.63
C LEU A 70 3.22 -17.78 -3.41
N LYS A 71 2.69 -18.91 -2.91
CA LYS A 71 1.84 -18.95 -1.72
C LYS A 71 2.60 -18.47 -0.48
N ASP A 72 3.83 -18.94 -0.30
CA ASP A 72 4.68 -18.56 0.82
C ASP A 72 5.01 -17.06 0.78
N ALA A 73 5.29 -16.52 -0.41
CA ALA A 73 5.51 -15.08 -0.60
C ALA A 73 4.27 -14.25 -0.19
N VAL A 74 3.06 -14.70 -0.56
CA VAL A 74 1.81 -14.03 -0.16
C VAL A 74 1.53 -14.19 1.33
N ALA A 75 1.68 -15.40 1.89
CA ALA A 75 1.45 -15.68 3.31
C ALA A 75 2.41 -14.86 4.21
N GLY A 76 3.65 -14.69 3.78
CA GLY A 76 4.64 -13.81 4.43
C GLY A 76 4.18 -12.36 4.56
N THR A 77 3.26 -11.88 3.73
CA THR A 77 2.73 -10.50 3.84
C THR A 77 1.86 -10.28 5.08
N LEU A 78 1.34 -11.35 5.69
CA LEU A 78 0.41 -11.32 6.84
C LEU A 78 1.13 -11.40 8.20
N SER A 79 2.40 -11.79 8.22
CA SER A 79 3.17 -12.02 9.47
C SER A 79 3.71 -10.73 10.13
N GLY A 80 3.49 -9.56 9.51
CA GLY A 80 3.76 -8.25 10.10
C GLY A 80 5.20 -7.74 9.97
N TYR A 81 6.18 -8.59 9.64
CA TYR A 81 7.57 -8.18 9.37
C TYR A 81 7.90 -8.36 7.88
N ARG A 82 8.25 -7.27 7.18
CA ARG A 82 8.56 -7.28 5.74
C ARG A 82 9.95 -6.72 5.49
N LYS A 83 10.71 -7.36 4.59
CA LYS A 83 11.96 -6.80 4.03
C LYS A 83 11.68 -5.65 3.05
N GLY A 84 10.49 -5.62 2.47
CA GLY A 84 10.11 -4.67 1.43
C GLY A 84 8.75 -4.96 0.83
N LYS A 85 8.43 -4.25 -0.25
CA LYS A 85 7.27 -4.52 -1.10
C LYS A 85 7.56 -5.73 -1.98
N GLY A 86 6.82 -6.82 -1.80
CA GLY A 86 6.89 -7.98 -2.68
C GLY A 86 6.39 -7.63 -4.08
N VAL A 87 7.22 -7.86 -5.11
CA VAL A 87 6.86 -7.65 -6.51
C VAL A 87 7.13 -8.95 -7.26
N PHE A 88 6.07 -9.54 -7.82
CA PHE A 88 6.26 -10.67 -8.74
C PHE A 88 6.86 -10.15 -10.04
N VAL A 89 8.05 -10.63 -10.36
CA VAL A 89 8.77 -10.25 -11.57
C VAL A 89 8.64 -11.41 -12.55
N PHE A 90 7.91 -11.17 -13.64
CA PHE A 90 7.77 -12.16 -14.70
C PHE A 90 9.03 -12.17 -15.55
N SER A 91 9.69 -13.33 -15.63
CA SER A 91 10.82 -13.55 -16.52
C SER A 91 10.38 -14.26 -17.80
N GLU A 92 10.96 -13.86 -18.93
CA GLU A 92 10.78 -14.62 -20.18
C GLU A 92 11.41 -16.01 -20.08
N THR A 93 10.91 -16.86 -20.97
CA THR A 93 11.08 -18.31 -21.05
C THR A 93 12.54 -18.76 -21.03
#